data_AF-A0A369UJ10-F1
#
_entry.id   AF-A0A369UJ10-F1
#
_cell.length_a   1.000
_cell.length_b   1.000
_cell.length_c   1.000
_cell.angle_alpha   90.00
_cell.angle_beta   90.00
_cell.angle_gamma   90.00
#
_symmetry.space_group_name_H-M   'P 1'
#
loop_
_entity.id
_entity.type
_entity.pdbx_description
1 polymer ?
#
loop_
_entity_poly.entity_id
_entity_poly.type
_entity_poly.pdbx_seq_one_letter_code
_entity_poly.pdbx_strand_id
1 'polypeptide(L)'
;MSYTTSLPWTLDSLDLDRIDIERVRHNEDLFFLLSGASFVESGSDLYAYNLVDHFAGDEALQTWLSQHWVHEELQHGRALAAYVKTVWPEFDWERGFQAFWQEYGAVCTAEQLEPSRGLELAARCVVETSTASLYRALNEITDEPVLRRLTNHIKSDEVRHYKHFYQHFRVYREREGFGRYKVFRTLLRRVNEIKSEDSDIALRHVFNLCYPQHKGNEAEFKRITGRAQGLLRRHLPAEMTVKMLLKPLDLPPRMQNLVEKPIAKIAEKLLLH
;
A
#
# COMPACT_ATOMS: atom_id res chain seq x y z
N MET A 1 -11.79 7.44 27.29
CA MET A 1 -10.53 8.01 26.76
C MET A 1 -10.94 9.20 25.91
N SER A 2 -10.44 10.40 26.23
CA SER A 2 -10.69 11.60 25.42
C SER A 2 -9.77 11.50 24.21
N TYR A 3 -10.35 11.30 23.03
CA TYR A 3 -9.60 11.24 21.78
C TYR A 3 -9.47 12.66 21.25
N THR A 4 -8.28 13.24 21.37
CA THR A 4 -7.93 14.45 20.63
C THR A 4 -7.57 14.04 19.20
N THR A 5 -8.18 14.69 18.22
CA THR A 5 -8.07 14.43 16.77
C THR A 5 -6.72 14.89 16.21
N SER A 6 -5.59 14.51 16.82
CA SER A 6 -4.25 14.84 16.30
C SER A 6 -3.69 13.67 15.53
N LEU A 7 -3.45 13.86 14.23
CA LEU A 7 -2.70 12.89 13.42
C LEU A 7 -1.29 12.71 14.01
N PRO A 8 -0.69 11.50 13.95
CA PRO A 8 0.64 11.24 14.50
C PRO A 8 1.77 12.05 13.85
N TRP A 9 1.55 12.52 12.62
CA TRP A 9 2.39 13.46 11.87
C TRP A 9 1.49 14.24 10.90
N THR A 10 2.01 15.31 10.30
CA THR A 10 1.29 16.07 9.26
C THR A 10 2.17 16.35 8.05
N LEU A 11 1.56 16.70 6.91
CA LEU A 11 2.33 17.14 5.74
C LEU A 11 3.25 18.32 6.09
N ASP A 12 2.75 19.28 6.86
CA ASP A 12 3.54 20.43 7.32
C ASP A 12 4.76 20.02 8.16
N SER A 13 4.73 18.85 8.81
CA SER A 13 5.87 18.34 9.59
C SER A 13 6.99 17.70 8.74
N LEU A 14 6.77 17.46 7.45
CA LEU A 14 7.76 16.84 6.55
C LEU A 14 8.83 17.82 6.05
N ASP A 15 8.65 19.13 6.22
CA ASP A 15 9.62 20.18 5.87
C ASP A 15 10.17 20.01 4.43
N LEU A 16 9.25 20.13 3.45
CA LEU A 16 9.53 19.88 2.03
C LEU A 16 10.62 20.80 1.46
N ASP A 17 10.85 21.96 2.08
CA ASP A 17 11.91 22.90 1.71
C ASP A 17 13.32 22.33 1.96
N ARG A 18 13.43 21.24 2.74
CA ARG A 18 14.70 20.55 3.04
C ARG A 18 14.94 19.30 2.20
N ILE A 19 14.11 19.05 1.19
CA ILE A 19 14.34 17.97 0.24
C ILE A 19 15.67 18.20 -0.48
N ASP A 20 16.59 17.25 -0.37
CA ASP A 20 17.85 17.27 -1.13
C ASP A 20 17.58 16.73 -2.55
N ILE A 21 17.14 17.64 -3.44
CA ILE A 21 16.71 17.30 -4.80
C ILE A 21 17.80 16.55 -5.58
N GLU A 22 19.07 16.92 -5.42
CA GLU A 22 20.18 16.33 -6.17
C GLU A 22 20.36 14.83 -5.88
N ARG A 23 20.05 14.39 -4.65
CA ARG A 23 20.13 12.98 -4.24
C ARG A 23 19.09 12.08 -4.89
N VAL A 24 17.95 12.61 -5.29
CA VAL A 24 16.81 11.78 -5.73
C VAL A 24 16.42 12.02 -7.18
N ARG A 25 16.55 13.24 -7.70
CA ARG A 25 15.96 13.64 -8.99
C ARG A 25 16.47 12.83 -10.18
N HIS A 26 17.72 12.40 -10.13
CA HIS A 26 18.37 11.62 -11.19
C HIS A 26 17.90 10.16 -11.25
N ASN A 27 17.22 9.67 -10.21
CA ASN A 27 16.82 8.27 -10.10
C ASN A 27 15.44 8.06 -10.74
N GLU A 28 15.45 7.71 -12.02
CA GLU A 28 14.23 7.39 -12.78
C GLU A 28 13.43 6.25 -12.16
N ASP A 29 14.09 5.24 -11.61
CA ASP A 29 13.40 4.10 -10.99
C ASP A 29 12.60 4.54 -9.75
N LEU A 30 13.18 5.40 -8.90
CA LEU A 30 12.47 6.01 -7.76
C LEU A 30 11.37 6.96 -8.22
N PHE A 31 11.58 7.74 -9.27
CA PHE A 31 10.53 8.59 -9.84
C PHE A 31 9.28 7.77 -10.19
N PHE A 32 9.46 6.64 -10.90
CA PHE A 32 8.33 5.76 -11.26
C PHE A 32 7.66 5.14 -10.04
N LEU A 33 8.44 4.63 -9.08
CA LEU A 33 7.89 4.03 -7.86
C LEU A 33 7.08 5.05 -7.03
N LEU A 34 7.61 6.26 -6.84
CA LEU A 34 6.96 7.29 -6.03
C LEU A 34 5.77 7.93 -6.73
N SER A 35 5.86 8.16 -8.04
CA SER A 35 4.73 8.68 -8.83
C SER A 35 3.60 7.66 -8.87
N GLY A 36 3.92 6.38 -9.14
CA GLY A 36 2.93 5.29 -9.10
C GLY A 36 2.28 5.14 -7.73
N ALA A 37 3.07 5.12 -6.65
CA ALA A 37 2.56 5.08 -5.29
C ALA A 37 1.67 6.30 -4.99
N SER A 38 2.10 7.51 -5.36
CA SER A 38 1.29 8.71 -5.12
C SER A 38 -0.07 8.68 -5.81
N PHE A 39 -0.20 8.01 -6.97
CA PHE A 39 -1.48 7.84 -7.64
C PHE A 39 -2.38 6.85 -6.90
N VAL A 40 -1.85 5.69 -6.52
CA VAL A 40 -2.61 4.66 -5.79
C VAL A 40 -3.08 5.21 -4.44
N GLU A 41 -2.20 5.84 -3.68
CA GLU A 41 -2.49 6.39 -2.35
C GLU A 41 -3.42 7.60 -2.40
N SER A 42 -3.43 8.37 -3.50
CA SER A 42 -4.41 9.46 -3.67
C SER A 42 -5.75 8.97 -4.20
N GLY A 43 -5.82 7.74 -4.72
CA GLY A 43 -7.05 7.10 -5.18
C GLY A 43 -7.76 6.28 -4.11
N SER A 44 -7.10 5.97 -2.99
CA SER A 44 -7.66 5.13 -1.92
C SER A 44 -8.79 5.82 -1.14
N ASP A 45 -8.97 7.14 -1.29
CA ASP A 45 -10.03 7.95 -0.67
C ASP A 45 -11.43 7.31 -0.78
N LEU A 46 -11.85 6.95 -2.01
CA LEU A 46 -13.19 6.38 -2.25
C LEU A 46 -13.36 5.03 -1.55
N TYR A 47 -12.29 4.22 -1.57
CA TYR A 47 -12.28 2.93 -0.91
C TYR A 47 -12.39 3.08 0.61
N ALA A 48 -11.74 4.10 1.17
CA ALA A 48 -11.73 4.34 2.60
C ALA A 48 -13.13 4.64 3.15
N TYR A 49 -13.92 5.46 2.43
CA TYR A 49 -15.31 5.74 2.81
C TYR A 49 -16.23 4.53 2.63
N ASN A 50 -16.07 3.77 1.54
CA ASN A 50 -16.83 2.52 1.33
C ASN A 50 -16.59 1.52 2.47
N LEU A 51 -15.38 1.48 3.02
CA LEU A 51 -15.06 0.63 4.17
C LEU A 51 -15.79 1.07 5.44
N VAL A 52 -15.87 2.38 5.71
CA VAL A 52 -16.64 2.94 6.86
C VAL A 52 -18.11 2.50 6.78
N ASP A 53 -18.71 2.58 5.58
CA ASP A 53 -20.10 2.17 5.36
C ASP A 53 -20.30 0.67 5.50
N HIS A 54 -19.36 -0.14 5.01
CA HIS A 54 -19.40 -1.60 5.13
C HIS A 54 -19.48 -2.09 6.60
N PHE A 55 -18.83 -1.36 7.51
CA PHE A 55 -18.84 -1.65 8.95
C PHE A 55 -19.91 -0.90 9.74
N ALA A 56 -20.94 -0.33 9.09
CA ALA A 56 -22.06 0.31 9.78
C ALA A 56 -22.70 -0.60 10.85
N GLY A 57 -22.90 -0.05 12.05
CA GLY A 57 -23.41 -0.81 13.22
C GLY A 57 -22.33 -1.46 14.09
N ASP A 58 -21.05 -1.35 13.73
CA ASP A 58 -19.92 -1.59 14.65
C ASP A 58 -19.33 -0.24 15.09
N GLU A 59 -19.91 0.36 16.13
CA GLU A 59 -19.56 1.73 16.56
C GLU A 59 -18.06 1.90 16.84
N ALA A 60 -17.42 0.91 17.45
CA ALA A 60 -16.00 0.98 17.81
C ALA A 60 -15.11 1.01 16.56
N LEU A 61 -15.33 0.07 15.64
CA LEU A 61 -14.55 0.00 14.41
C LEU A 61 -14.85 1.19 13.48
N GLN A 62 -16.12 1.56 13.33
CA GLN A 62 -16.53 2.67 12.48
C GLN A 62 -15.97 4.01 12.98
N THR A 63 -15.96 4.23 14.30
CA THR A 63 -15.35 5.42 14.90
C THR A 63 -13.86 5.47 14.58
N TRP A 64 -13.13 4.36 14.77
CA TRP A 64 -11.71 4.33 14.46
C TRP A 64 -11.43 4.54 12.97
N LEU A 65 -12.21 3.91 12.09
CA LEU A 65 -12.08 4.09 10.64
C LEU A 65 -12.28 5.56 10.24
N SER A 66 -13.41 6.14 10.65
CA SER A 66 -13.80 7.50 10.23
C SER A 66 -12.97 8.61 10.87
N GLN A 67 -12.56 8.47 12.13
CA GLN A 67 -11.88 9.54 12.87
C GLN A 67 -10.35 9.44 12.87
N HIS A 68 -9.79 8.31 12.44
CA HIS A 68 -8.34 8.11 12.44
C HIS A 68 -7.83 7.55 11.12
N TRP A 69 -8.21 6.31 10.80
CA TRP A 69 -7.64 5.59 9.66
C TRP A 69 -7.82 6.35 8.34
N VAL A 70 -9.04 6.79 8.02
CA VAL A 70 -9.31 7.58 6.80
C VAL A 70 -8.41 8.82 6.74
N HIS A 71 -8.26 9.56 7.84
CA HIS A 71 -7.45 10.77 7.83
C HIS A 71 -5.94 10.49 7.67
N GLU A 72 -5.44 9.37 8.20
CA GLU A 72 -4.06 8.90 8.00
C GLU A 72 -3.84 8.52 6.52
N GLU A 73 -4.72 7.70 5.92
CA GLU A 73 -4.66 7.31 4.50
C GLU A 73 -4.67 8.51 3.55
N LEU A 74 -5.62 9.44 3.73
CA LEU A 74 -5.70 10.67 2.92
C LEU A 74 -4.41 11.50 3.02
N GLN A 75 -3.71 11.44 4.15
CA GLN A 75 -2.47 12.17 4.33
C GLN A 75 -1.31 11.53 3.57
N HIS A 76 -1.28 10.20 3.44
CA HIS A 76 -0.24 9.48 2.70
C HIS A 76 -0.24 9.92 1.24
N GLY A 77 -1.41 9.89 0.59
CA GLY A 77 -1.59 10.38 -0.78
C GLY A 77 -1.15 11.83 -0.96
N ARG A 78 -1.64 12.73 -0.10
CA ARG A 78 -1.24 14.16 -0.13
C ARG A 78 0.26 14.35 0.02
N ALA A 79 0.91 13.62 0.94
CA ALA A 79 2.33 13.78 1.21
C ALA A 79 3.21 13.26 0.07
N LEU A 80 2.85 12.13 -0.54
CA LEU A 80 3.56 11.61 -1.71
C LEU A 80 3.37 12.49 -2.94
N ALA A 81 2.14 12.96 -3.19
CA ALA A 81 1.86 13.89 -4.28
C ALA A 81 2.67 15.18 -4.12
N ALA A 82 2.73 15.75 -2.91
CA ALA A 82 3.53 16.93 -2.62
C ALA A 82 5.02 16.67 -2.86
N TYR A 83 5.56 15.56 -2.34
CA TYR A 83 6.95 15.18 -2.55
C TYR A 83 7.30 15.04 -4.04
N VAL A 84 6.48 14.34 -4.81
CA VAL A 84 6.70 14.16 -6.27
C VAL A 84 6.68 15.49 -7.00
N LYS A 85 5.71 16.37 -6.72
CA LYS A 85 5.60 17.70 -7.34
C LYS A 85 6.78 18.60 -6.99
N THR A 86 7.34 18.48 -5.79
CA THR A 86 8.53 19.25 -5.38
C THR A 86 9.79 18.76 -6.07
N VAL A 87 9.99 17.44 -6.17
CA VAL A 87 11.21 16.87 -6.76
C VAL A 87 11.20 16.93 -8.30
N TRP A 88 10.04 16.72 -8.93
CA TRP A 88 9.85 16.68 -10.39
C TRP A 88 8.72 17.62 -10.83
N PRO A 89 8.88 18.95 -10.71
CA PRO A 89 7.85 19.93 -11.09
C PRO A 89 7.49 19.93 -12.58
N GLU A 90 8.33 19.34 -13.43
CA GLU A 90 8.05 19.15 -14.86
C GLU A 90 7.02 18.04 -15.14
N PHE A 91 6.80 17.14 -14.18
CA PHE A 91 5.81 16.08 -14.29
C PHE A 91 4.44 16.64 -13.93
N ASP A 92 3.53 16.69 -14.91
CA ASP A 92 2.14 17.13 -14.73
C ASP A 92 1.34 16.06 -13.95
N TRP A 93 1.57 16.05 -12.64
CA TRP A 93 1.02 15.08 -11.71
C TRP A 93 -0.51 15.10 -11.73
N GLU A 94 -1.14 16.28 -11.77
CA GLU A 94 -2.58 16.45 -11.82
C GLU A 94 -3.19 15.76 -13.03
N ARG A 95 -2.62 16.00 -14.22
CA ARG A 95 -3.09 15.35 -15.45
C ARG A 95 -2.90 13.84 -15.41
N GLY A 96 -1.75 13.38 -14.92
CA GLY A 96 -1.46 11.95 -14.80
C GLY A 96 -2.43 11.26 -13.82
N PHE A 97 -2.66 11.87 -12.66
CA PHE A 97 -3.58 11.35 -11.65
C PHE A 97 -5.03 11.33 -12.16
N GLN A 98 -5.48 12.38 -12.85
CA GLN A 98 -6.82 12.39 -13.46
C GLN A 98 -7.00 11.27 -14.48
N ALA A 99 -6.00 11.03 -15.33
CA ALA A 99 -6.06 9.93 -16.31
C ALA A 99 -6.07 8.56 -15.62
N PHE A 100 -5.24 8.39 -14.59
CA PHE A 100 -5.27 7.20 -13.73
C PHE A 100 -6.64 6.99 -13.09
N TRP A 101 -7.21 8.03 -12.48
CA TRP A 101 -8.47 7.95 -11.75
C TRP A 101 -9.66 7.62 -12.65
N GLN A 102 -9.65 8.05 -13.92
CA GLN A 102 -10.70 7.69 -14.88
C GLN A 102 -10.75 6.19 -15.17
N GLU A 103 -9.61 5.50 -15.14
CA GLU A 103 -9.53 4.05 -15.34
C GLU A 103 -9.70 3.30 -14.01
N TYR A 104 -8.98 3.74 -12.96
CA TYR A 104 -8.95 3.11 -11.66
C TYR A 104 -10.27 3.28 -10.87
N GLY A 105 -10.85 4.47 -10.89
CA GLY A 105 -12.12 4.74 -10.21
C GLY A 105 -13.30 3.92 -10.75
N ALA A 106 -13.21 3.47 -12.00
CA ALA A 106 -14.22 2.58 -12.60
C ALA A 106 -14.12 1.14 -12.08
N VAL A 107 -12.95 0.71 -11.60
CA VAL A 107 -12.75 -0.63 -11.03
C VAL A 107 -12.93 -0.65 -9.51
N CYS A 108 -12.72 0.47 -8.81
CA CYS A 108 -12.92 0.58 -7.35
C CYS A 108 -14.39 0.68 -6.94
N THR A 109 -15.15 -0.41 -7.07
CA THR A 109 -16.54 -0.49 -6.60
C THR A 109 -16.66 -1.10 -5.21
N ALA A 110 -17.70 -0.73 -4.45
CA ALA A 110 -18.00 -1.31 -3.14
C ALA A 110 -18.22 -2.84 -3.18
N GLU A 111 -18.51 -3.39 -4.36
CA GLU A 111 -18.67 -4.82 -4.62
C GLU A 111 -17.35 -5.60 -4.55
N GLN A 112 -16.21 -4.89 -4.56
CA GLN A 112 -14.91 -5.51 -4.37
C GLN A 112 -14.64 -5.89 -2.91
N LEU A 113 -15.42 -5.40 -1.94
CA LEU A 113 -15.30 -5.77 -0.53
C LEU A 113 -15.73 -7.23 -0.31
N GLU A 114 -15.08 -7.90 0.63
CA GLU A 114 -15.55 -9.21 1.10
C GLU A 114 -16.96 -9.07 1.71
N PRO A 115 -17.92 -9.94 1.33
CA PRO A 115 -19.27 -9.88 1.92
C PRO A 115 -19.29 -10.13 3.44
N SER A 116 -18.32 -10.89 3.94
CA SER A 116 -18.11 -11.12 5.37
C SER A 116 -17.19 -10.02 5.91
N ARG A 117 -17.66 -9.32 6.94
CA ARG A 117 -16.90 -8.31 7.67
C ARG A 117 -15.60 -8.87 8.22
N GLY A 118 -15.65 -10.06 8.80
CA GLY A 118 -14.44 -10.73 9.26
C GLY A 118 -13.45 -11.06 8.13
N LEU A 119 -13.93 -11.51 6.97
CA LEU A 119 -13.04 -11.76 5.83
C LEU A 119 -12.49 -10.44 5.25
N GLU A 120 -13.26 -9.35 5.26
CA GLU A 120 -12.75 -8.03 4.83
C GLU A 120 -11.63 -7.55 5.75
N LEU A 121 -11.74 -7.74 7.07
CA LEU A 121 -10.66 -7.40 8.00
C LEU A 121 -9.39 -8.24 7.75
N ALA A 122 -9.54 -9.50 7.33
CA ALA A 122 -8.40 -10.32 6.91
C ALA A 122 -7.79 -9.81 5.59
N ALA A 123 -8.63 -9.36 4.66
CA ALA A 123 -8.19 -8.72 3.42
C ALA A 123 -7.40 -7.44 3.68
N ARG A 124 -7.90 -6.56 4.55
CA ARG A 124 -7.18 -5.35 4.97
C ARG A 124 -5.81 -5.67 5.57
N CYS A 125 -5.69 -6.70 6.40
CA CYS A 125 -4.39 -7.14 6.91
C CYS A 125 -3.36 -7.45 5.79
N VAL A 126 -3.81 -7.95 4.62
CA VAL A 126 -2.93 -8.16 3.46
C VAL A 126 -2.49 -6.85 2.84
N VAL A 127 -3.42 -5.90 2.68
CA VAL A 127 -3.15 -4.57 2.12
C VAL A 127 -2.14 -3.84 3.01
N GLU A 128 -2.44 -3.69 4.30
CA GLU A 128 -1.54 -3.01 5.25
C GLU A 128 -0.13 -3.65 5.27
N THR A 129 -0.06 -4.98 5.20
CA THR A 129 1.24 -5.68 5.16
C THR A 129 2.01 -5.37 3.87
N SER A 130 1.31 -5.31 2.74
CA SER A 130 1.90 -5.03 1.42
C SER A 130 2.42 -3.60 1.37
N THR A 131 1.60 -2.63 1.79
CA THR A 131 1.93 -1.21 1.87
C THR A 131 3.08 -0.95 2.86
N ALA A 132 3.05 -1.54 4.06
CA ALA A 132 4.16 -1.46 5.01
C ALA A 132 5.49 -2.02 4.44
N SER A 133 5.41 -3.10 3.66
CA SER A 133 6.57 -3.73 3.04
C SER A 133 7.14 -2.86 1.90
N LEU A 134 6.26 -2.26 1.09
CA LEU A 134 6.59 -1.29 0.04
C LEU A 134 7.38 -0.11 0.62
N TYR A 135 6.83 0.58 1.62
CA TYR A 135 7.49 1.76 2.18
C TYR A 135 8.72 1.42 3.00
N ARG A 136 8.79 0.23 3.60
CA ARG A 136 10.06 -0.27 4.14
C ARG A 136 11.13 -0.40 3.06
N ALA A 137 10.81 -1.00 1.92
CA ALA A 137 11.76 -1.15 0.83
C ALA A 137 12.18 0.21 0.25
N LEU A 138 11.24 1.13 0.03
CA LEU A 138 11.55 2.50 -0.40
C LEU A 138 12.47 3.24 0.59
N ASN A 139 12.27 3.04 1.89
CA ASN A 139 13.14 3.62 2.93
C ASN A 139 14.59 3.14 2.84
N GLU A 140 14.80 1.89 2.43
CA GLU A 140 16.13 1.29 2.26
C GLU A 140 16.78 1.68 0.92
N ILE A 141 15.97 1.95 -0.11
CA ILE A 141 16.45 2.35 -1.44
C ILE A 141 16.97 3.79 -1.45
N THR A 142 16.31 4.69 -0.73
CA THR A 142 16.65 6.13 -0.76
C THR A 142 17.59 6.53 0.38
N ASP A 143 18.53 7.44 0.08
CA ASP A 143 19.37 8.14 1.04
C ASP A 143 18.97 9.61 1.23
N GLU A 144 17.87 10.05 0.62
CA GLU A 144 17.31 11.40 0.74
C GLU A 144 16.57 11.52 2.10
N PRO A 145 16.96 12.44 2.98
CA PRO A 145 16.45 12.50 4.36
C PRO A 145 14.93 12.70 4.50
N VAL A 146 14.30 13.51 3.65
CA VAL A 146 12.87 13.80 3.75
C VAL A 146 12.04 12.61 3.29
N LEU A 147 12.45 11.95 2.20
CA LEU A 147 11.84 10.74 1.68
C LEU A 147 11.98 9.57 2.65
N ARG A 148 13.16 9.43 3.27
CA ARG A 148 13.33 8.45 4.36
C ARG A 148 12.41 8.74 5.54
N ARG A 149 12.10 10.00 5.83
CA ARG A 149 11.15 10.33 6.89
C ARG A 149 9.71 10.00 6.48
N LEU A 150 9.30 10.42 5.28
CA LEU A 150 7.98 10.15 4.71
C LEU A 150 7.68 8.66 4.66
N THR A 151 8.56 7.88 4.04
CA THR A 151 8.41 6.41 3.94
C THR A 151 8.39 5.74 5.32
N ASN A 152 9.14 6.26 6.31
CA ASN A 152 9.08 5.74 7.68
C ASN A 152 7.76 6.06 8.39
N HIS A 153 7.20 7.25 8.17
CA HIS A 153 5.89 7.63 8.70
C HIS A 153 4.81 6.71 8.15
N ILE A 154 4.68 6.61 6.83
CA ILE A 154 3.67 5.76 6.19
C ILE A 154 3.81 4.30 6.65
N LYS A 155 5.02 3.72 6.57
CA LYS A 155 5.29 2.36 7.09
C LYS A 155 4.83 2.17 8.54
N SER A 156 5.05 3.18 9.40
CA SER A 156 4.68 3.09 10.81
C SER A 156 3.17 3.17 11.01
N ASP A 157 2.46 3.88 10.14
CA ASP A 157 1.01 3.96 10.12
C ASP A 157 0.42 2.63 9.69
N GLU A 158 0.90 2.04 8.59
CA GLU A 158 0.42 0.73 8.11
C GLU A 158 0.61 -0.39 9.13
N VAL A 159 1.71 -0.37 9.88
CA VAL A 159 1.92 -1.34 10.95
C VAL A 159 0.92 -1.14 12.10
N ARG A 160 0.46 0.09 12.37
CA ARG A 160 -0.62 0.36 13.34
C ARG A 160 -1.96 -0.04 12.76
N HIS A 161 -2.27 0.34 11.52
CA HIS A 161 -3.48 -0.06 10.81
C HIS A 161 -3.67 -1.58 10.83
N TYR A 162 -2.61 -2.32 10.46
CA TYR A 162 -2.57 -3.77 10.51
C TYR A 162 -2.96 -4.32 11.89
N LYS A 163 -2.42 -3.75 12.97
CA LYS A 163 -2.72 -4.21 14.34
C LYS A 163 -4.20 -3.99 14.67
N HIS A 164 -4.75 -2.84 14.32
CA HIS A 164 -6.17 -2.52 14.54
C HIS A 164 -7.08 -3.45 13.74
N PHE A 165 -6.81 -3.65 12.45
CA PHE A 165 -7.56 -4.59 11.61
C PHE A 165 -7.46 -6.03 12.14
N TYR A 166 -6.26 -6.48 12.52
CA TYR A 166 -6.05 -7.82 13.06
C TYR A 166 -6.79 -8.05 14.39
N GLN A 167 -6.84 -7.04 15.28
CA GLN A 167 -7.59 -7.13 16.52
C GLN A 167 -9.09 -7.31 16.26
N HIS A 168 -9.68 -6.49 15.39
CA HIS A 168 -11.10 -6.61 15.02
C HIS A 168 -11.38 -7.91 14.25
N PHE A 169 -10.46 -8.32 13.37
CA PHE A 169 -10.55 -9.60 12.67
C PHE A 169 -10.74 -10.77 13.63
N ARG A 170 -9.98 -10.81 14.73
CA ARG A 170 -10.10 -11.87 15.74
C ARG A 170 -11.49 -11.90 16.37
N VAL A 171 -12.06 -10.73 16.68
CA VAL A 171 -13.42 -10.60 17.21
C VAL A 171 -14.45 -11.11 16.20
N TYR A 172 -14.37 -10.68 14.94
CA TYR A 172 -15.30 -11.13 13.89
C TYR A 172 -15.15 -12.62 13.57
N ARG A 173 -13.94 -13.17 13.59
CA ARG A 173 -13.69 -14.59 13.40
C ARG A 173 -14.37 -15.43 14.48
N GLU A 174 -14.36 -14.97 15.73
CA GLU A 174 -15.06 -15.63 16.83
C GLU A 174 -16.58 -15.52 16.70
N ARG A 175 -17.09 -14.35 16.26
CA ARG A 175 -18.53 -14.11 16.07
C ARG A 175 -19.14 -14.87 14.88
N GLU A 176 -18.46 -14.86 13.73
CA GLU A 176 -18.95 -15.46 12.48
C GLU A 176 -18.53 -16.94 12.32
N GLY A 177 -17.55 -17.41 13.10
CA GLY A 177 -17.18 -18.83 13.16
C GLY A 177 -16.55 -19.41 11.89
N PHE A 178 -15.99 -18.59 10.99
CA PHE A 178 -15.35 -19.09 9.78
C PHE A 178 -13.97 -19.74 10.05
N GLY A 179 -13.71 -20.88 9.41
CA GLY A 179 -12.48 -21.65 9.59
C GLY A 179 -11.26 -21.09 8.84
N ARG A 180 -10.06 -21.51 9.24
CA ARG A 180 -8.77 -21.09 8.68
C ARG A 180 -8.66 -21.23 7.15
N TYR A 181 -9.37 -22.20 6.56
CA TYR A 181 -9.40 -22.39 5.11
C TYR A 181 -10.06 -21.22 4.37
N LYS A 182 -11.17 -20.67 4.89
CA LYS A 182 -11.83 -19.50 4.30
C LYS A 182 -10.91 -18.28 4.38
N VAL A 183 -10.29 -18.07 5.54
CA VAL A 183 -9.29 -17.01 5.75
C VAL A 183 -8.15 -17.16 4.74
N PHE A 184 -7.57 -18.35 4.61
CA PHE A 184 -6.51 -18.62 3.64
C PHE A 184 -6.89 -18.29 2.20
N ARG A 185 -8.10 -18.67 1.75
CA ARG A 185 -8.58 -18.32 0.40
C ARG A 185 -8.74 -16.82 0.21
N THR A 186 -9.26 -16.10 1.21
CA THR A 186 -9.35 -14.64 1.18
C THR A 186 -7.96 -14.00 1.09
N LEU A 187 -7.00 -14.43 1.93
CA LEU A 187 -5.63 -13.91 1.88
C LEU A 187 -4.99 -14.14 0.51
N LEU A 188 -5.12 -15.36 -0.04
CA LEU A 188 -4.59 -15.68 -1.37
C LEU A 188 -5.22 -14.84 -2.48
N ARG A 189 -6.54 -14.66 -2.44
CA ARG A 189 -7.25 -13.82 -3.43
C ARG A 189 -6.71 -12.39 -3.39
N ARG A 190 -6.63 -11.78 -2.20
CA ARG A 190 -6.15 -10.41 -2.06
C ARG A 190 -4.70 -10.23 -2.47
N VAL A 191 -3.83 -11.20 -2.14
CA VAL A 191 -2.43 -11.17 -2.60
C VAL A 191 -2.35 -11.20 -4.13
N ASN A 192 -3.24 -11.94 -4.80
CA ASN A 192 -3.25 -12.00 -6.27
C ASN A 192 -3.77 -10.71 -6.90
N GLU A 193 -4.83 -10.10 -6.34
CA GLU A 193 -5.36 -8.81 -6.81
C GLU A 193 -4.31 -7.70 -6.73
N ILE A 194 -3.59 -7.60 -5.60
CA ILE A 194 -2.50 -6.62 -5.41
C ILE A 194 -1.35 -6.85 -6.40
N LYS A 195 -1.13 -8.10 -6.82
CA LYS A 195 -0.02 -8.46 -7.71
C LYS A 195 -0.24 -8.10 -9.18
N SER A 196 -1.42 -7.67 -9.61
CA SER A 196 -1.71 -7.59 -11.05
C SER A 196 -2.40 -6.34 -11.60
N GLU A 197 -2.96 -5.44 -10.79
CA GLU A 197 -3.83 -4.39 -11.36
C GLU A 197 -3.39 -2.96 -11.00
N ASP A 198 -3.36 -2.59 -9.72
CA ASP A 198 -3.28 -1.18 -9.33
C ASP A 198 -1.93 -0.53 -9.64
N SER A 199 -0.83 -1.22 -9.32
CA SER A 199 0.53 -0.71 -9.55
C SER A 199 0.86 -0.64 -11.04
N ASP A 200 0.42 -1.61 -11.84
CA ASP A 200 0.69 -1.63 -13.29
C ASP A 200 -0.15 -0.57 -14.01
N ILE A 201 -1.41 -0.35 -13.60
CA ILE A 201 -2.24 0.74 -14.12
C ILE A 201 -1.59 2.09 -13.77
N ALA A 202 -1.25 2.33 -12.50
CA ALA A 202 -0.61 3.57 -12.08
C ALA A 202 0.70 3.85 -12.84
N LEU A 203 1.60 2.86 -12.90
CA LEU A 203 2.86 2.99 -13.62
C LEU A 203 2.65 3.22 -15.11
N ARG A 204 1.60 2.65 -15.72
CA ARG A 204 1.28 2.87 -17.13
C ARG A 204 0.82 4.29 -17.40
N HIS A 205 0.06 4.90 -16.50
CA HIS A 205 -0.32 6.31 -16.63
C HIS A 205 0.88 7.24 -16.46
N VAL A 206 1.77 6.97 -15.50
CA VAL A 206 3.04 7.71 -15.37
C VAL A 206 3.88 7.56 -16.65
N PHE A 207 4.06 6.32 -17.13
CA PHE A 207 4.84 6.02 -18.34
C PHE A 207 4.29 6.73 -19.57
N ASN A 208 2.98 6.66 -19.80
CA ASN A 208 2.36 7.28 -20.97
C ASN A 208 2.49 8.80 -20.99
N LEU A 209 2.60 9.43 -19.81
CA LEU A 209 2.78 10.88 -19.70
C LEU A 209 4.25 11.28 -19.92
N CYS A 210 5.20 10.51 -19.39
CA CYS A 210 6.64 10.75 -19.58
C CYS A 210 7.12 10.38 -20.99
N TYR A 211 6.54 9.35 -21.58
CA TYR A 211 6.94 8.75 -22.84
C TYR A 211 5.77 8.66 -23.83
N PRO A 212 5.14 9.79 -24.23
CA PRO A 212 3.98 9.78 -25.11
C PRO A 212 4.28 9.13 -26.47
N GLN A 213 5.52 9.21 -26.95
CA GLN A 213 5.99 8.56 -28.18
C GLN A 213 6.03 7.02 -28.10
N HIS A 214 6.01 6.46 -26.88
CA HIS A 214 6.01 5.02 -26.62
C HIS A 214 4.66 4.52 -26.10
N LYS A 215 3.60 5.33 -26.16
CA LYS A 215 2.26 4.92 -25.74
C LYS A 215 1.82 3.66 -26.48
N GLY A 216 1.45 2.62 -25.73
CA GLY A 216 1.07 1.30 -26.26
C GLY A 216 2.25 0.37 -26.59
N ASN A 217 3.50 0.80 -26.40
CA ASN A 217 4.67 -0.06 -26.53
C ASN A 217 4.91 -0.84 -25.23
N GLU A 218 4.33 -2.04 -25.16
CA GLU A 218 4.40 -2.91 -23.98
C GLU A 218 5.83 -3.37 -23.66
N ALA A 219 6.69 -3.54 -24.66
CA ALA A 219 8.08 -3.94 -24.45
C ALA A 219 8.87 -2.83 -23.73
N GLU A 220 8.67 -1.59 -24.16
CA GLU A 220 9.34 -0.43 -23.56
C GLU A 220 8.79 -0.11 -22.16
N PHE A 221 7.48 -0.21 -21.99
CA PHE A 221 6.83 -0.13 -20.68
C PHE A 221 7.48 -1.12 -19.70
N LYS A 222 7.48 -2.42 -20.02
CA LYS A 222 8.09 -3.47 -19.18
C LYS A 222 9.58 -3.27 -18.96
N ARG A 223 10.30 -2.74 -19.94
CA ARG A 223 11.74 -2.47 -19.81
C ARG A 223 12.00 -1.42 -18.74
N ILE A 224 11.25 -0.30 -18.75
CA ILE A 224 11.44 0.80 -17.80
C ILE A 224 10.87 0.45 -16.43
N THR A 225 9.58 0.08 -16.37
CA THR A 225 8.92 -0.20 -15.10
C THR A 225 9.42 -1.48 -14.44
N GLY A 226 9.88 -2.45 -15.23
CA GLY A 226 10.51 -3.67 -14.72
C GLY A 226 11.82 -3.41 -13.99
N ARG A 227 12.60 -2.38 -14.34
CA ARG A 227 13.77 -1.99 -13.54
C ARG A 227 13.35 -1.44 -12.19
N ALA A 228 12.39 -0.52 -12.18
CA ALA A 228 11.85 0.09 -10.95
C ALA A 228 11.25 -0.96 -10.02
N GLN A 229 10.39 -1.84 -10.54
CA GLN A 229 9.82 -2.96 -9.80
C GLN A 229 10.90 -3.95 -9.34
N GLY A 230 11.92 -4.21 -10.15
CA GLY A 230 13.06 -5.06 -9.78
C GLY A 230 13.90 -4.47 -8.65
N LEU A 231 14.14 -3.16 -8.67
CA LEU A 231 14.80 -2.44 -7.59
C LEU A 231 14.02 -2.57 -6.28
N LEU A 232 12.70 -2.37 -6.34
CA LEU A 232 11.83 -2.54 -5.20
C LEU A 232 11.87 -3.98 -4.64
N ARG A 233 11.72 -4.98 -5.51
CA ARG A 233 11.70 -6.40 -5.12
C ARG A 233 12.96 -6.83 -4.36
N ARG A 234 14.13 -6.36 -4.77
CA ARG A 234 15.40 -6.67 -4.09
C ARG A 234 15.49 -6.15 -2.65
N HIS A 235 14.72 -5.12 -2.31
CA HIS A 235 14.71 -4.50 -0.98
C HIS A 235 13.49 -4.91 -0.14
N LEU A 236 12.60 -5.77 -0.67
CA LEU A 236 11.42 -6.21 0.07
C LEU A 236 11.81 -7.11 1.25
N PRO A 237 11.27 -6.84 2.45
CA PRO A 237 11.55 -7.60 3.68
C PRO A 237 10.77 -8.93 3.72
N ALA A 238 11.10 -9.86 2.83
CA ALA A 238 10.34 -11.09 2.55
C ALA A 238 9.90 -11.88 3.80
N GLU A 239 10.80 -12.15 4.74
CA GLU A 239 10.48 -12.91 5.96
C GLU A 239 9.41 -12.22 6.81
N MET A 240 9.54 -10.90 7.00
CA MET A 240 8.60 -10.09 7.78
C MET A 240 7.24 -10.03 7.08
N THR A 241 7.24 -9.80 5.76
CA THR A 241 6.02 -9.78 4.93
C THR A 241 5.27 -11.11 5.03
N VAL A 242 5.95 -12.25 4.83
CA VAL A 242 5.33 -13.59 4.91
C VAL A 242 4.74 -13.84 6.30
N LYS A 243 5.48 -13.49 7.35
CA LYS A 243 5.00 -13.65 8.73
C LYS A 243 3.74 -12.84 9.01
N MET A 244 3.69 -11.57 8.57
CA MET A 244 2.52 -10.72 8.76
C MET A 244 1.32 -11.19 7.92
N LEU A 245 1.55 -11.63 6.68
CA LEU A 245 0.50 -12.18 5.80
C LEU A 245 -0.13 -13.46 6.36
N LEU A 246 0.66 -14.35 7.00
CA LEU A 246 0.16 -15.61 7.52
C LEU A 246 -0.46 -15.49 8.92
N LYS A 247 -0.24 -14.38 9.62
CA LYS A 247 -0.73 -14.17 10.99
C LYS A 247 -2.27 -14.30 11.15
N PRO A 248 -3.12 -13.86 10.20
CA PRO A 248 -4.58 -14.05 10.29
C PRO A 248 -5.02 -15.53 10.30
N LEU A 249 -4.19 -16.45 9.80
CA LEU A 249 -4.48 -17.88 9.84
C LEU A 249 -4.41 -18.46 11.26
N ASP A 250 -3.70 -17.79 12.17
CA ASP A 250 -3.55 -18.19 13.58
C ASP A 250 -3.20 -19.68 13.70
N LEU A 251 -2.15 -20.05 12.97
CA LEU A 251 -1.63 -21.41 12.95
C LEU A 251 -0.97 -21.73 14.29
N PRO A 252 -1.03 -22.99 14.77
CA PRO A 252 -0.26 -23.40 15.93
C PRO A 252 1.23 -23.07 15.74
N PRO A 253 1.98 -22.63 16.78
CA PRO A 253 3.36 -22.15 16.62
C PRO A 253 4.29 -23.13 15.90
N ARG A 254 4.08 -24.44 16.09
CA ARG A 254 4.84 -25.50 15.40
C ARG A 254 4.57 -25.53 13.90
N MET A 255 3.32 -25.37 13.47
CA MET A 255 2.95 -25.30 12.06
C MET A 255 3.34 -23.97 11.43
N GLN A 256 3.21 -22.88 12.18
CA GLN A 256 3.58 -21.54 11.72
C GLN A 256 5.05 -21.49 11.30
N ASN A 257 5.97 -21.92 12.17
CA ASN A 257 7.40 -21.95 11.86
C ASN A 257 7.75 -22.89 10.69
N LEU A 258 6.98 -23.97 10.52
CA LEU A 258 7.19 -24.97 9.46
C LEU A 258 6.73 -24.46 8.09
N VAL A 259 5.78 -23.52 8.06
CA VAL A 259 5.24 -22.92 6.83
C VAL A 259 5.94 -21.60 6.49
N GLU A 260 6.18 -20.73 7.47
CA GLU A 260 6.77 -19.39 7.26
C GLU A 260 8.16 -19.46 6.63
N LYS A 261 9.07 -20.27 7.19
CA LYS A 261 10.46 -20.36 6.72
C LYS A 261 10.61 -20.80 5.26
N PRO A 262 9.98 -21.90 4.80
CA PRO A 262 10.06 -22.27 3.40
C PRO A 262 9.39 -21.25 2.46
N ILE A 263 8.24 -20.67 2.85
CA ILE A 263 7.59 -19.64 2.02
C ILE A 263 8.46 -18.39 1.93
N ALA A 264 9.06 -17.94 3.03
CA ALA A 264 9.99 -16.81 3.04
C ALA A 264 11.19 -17.06 2.11
N LYS A 265 11.82 -18.24 2.17
CA LYS A 265 12.93 -18.59 1.26
C LYS A 265 12.51 -18.63 -0.21
N ILE A 266 11.32 -19.14 -0.52
CA ILE A 266 10.78 -19.13 -1.88
C ILE A 266 10.54 -17.69 -2.32
N ALA A 267 9.95 -16.86 -1.45
CA ALA A 267 9.72 -15.45 -1.73
C ALA A 267 11.03 -14.69 -1.96
N GLU A 268 12.04 -14.86 -1.10
CA GLU A 268 13.39 -14.28 -1.30
C GLU A 268 13.98 -14.67 -2.66
N LYS A 269 13.89 -15.96 -3.02
CA LYS A 269 14.40 -16.44 -4.31
C LYS A 269 13.65 -15.82 -5.50
N LEU A 270 12.33 -15.64 -5.39
CA LEU A 270 11.49 -15.00 -6.42
C LEU A 270 11.66 -13.48 -6.48
N LEU A 271 12.15 -12.85 -5.41
CA LEU A 271 12.40 -11.41 -5.34
C LEU A 271 13.81 -11.04 -5.84
N LEU A 272 14.75 -11.99 -5.78
CA LEU A 272 16.13 -11.85 -6.28
C LEU A 272 16.28 -12.16 -7.78
N HIS A 273 15.26 -12.75 -8.41
CA HIS A 273 15.23 -13.14 -9.84
C HIS A 273 14.11 -12.42 -10.58
#